data_AF-A0A9W8MP25-F1
#
_entry.id   AF-A0A9W8MP25-F1
#
_cell.length_a   1.000
_cell.length_b   1.000
_cell.length_c   1.000
_cell.angle_alpha   90.00
_cell.angle_beta   90.00
_cell.angle_gamma   90.00
#
_symmetry.space_group_name_H-M   'P 1'
#
loop_
_entity.id
_entity.type
_entity.pdbx_description
1 polymer ?
#
loop_
_entity_poly.entity_id
_entity_poly.type
_entity_poly.pdbx_seq_one_letter_code
_entity_poly.pdbx_strand_id
1 'polypeptide(L)'
;MERLGFGSVYNKFNGQDIHWLENILTLSPGVHKLFNTLQLYFEHMGRENTYNIVCIQESNAGLQKEVTFTTPDAKKYPLPLPKLLAIHATCCIIARASSAIVNGLCVFGSKLML
;
A
#
# COMPACT_ATOMS: atom_id res chain seq x y z
N MET A 1 -3.06 13.81 -8.93
CA MET A 1 -2.04 13.11 -8.12
C MET A 1 -1.03 14.06 -7.45
N GLU A 2 -0.86 15.30 -7.89
CA GLU A 2 0.00 16.30 -7.20
C GLU A 2 -0.47 16.66 -5.78
N ARG A 3 -1.78 16.56 -5.53
CA ARG A 3 -2.40 16.87 -4.22
C ARG A 3 -2.00 15.91 -3.08
N LEU A 4 -1.31 14.81 -3.38
CA LEU A 4 -0.85 13.82 -2.40
C LEU A 4 0.65 13.96 -2.06
N GLY A 5 1.35 14.97 -2.58
CA GLY A 5 2.78 15.19 -2.29
C GLY A 5 3.76 14.30 -3.06
N PHE A 6 3.28 13.54 -4.06
CA PHE A 6 4.08 12.59 -4.85
C PHE A 6 4.51 13.14 -6.23
N GLY A 7 4.50 14.46 -6.44
CA GLY A 7 4.78 15.08 -7.75
C GLY A 7 6.15 14.72 -8.34
N SER A 8 7.17 14.51 -7.49
CA SER A 8 8.51 14.07 -7.92
C SER A 8 8.55 12.61 -8.37
N VAL A 9 7.63 11.77 -7.88
CA VAL A 9 7.50 10.37 -8.28
C VAL A 9 6.75 10.31 -9.62
N TYR A 10 5.70 11.11 -9.78
CA TYR A 10 4.91 11.18 -11.03
C TYR A 10 5.73 11.61 -12.25
N ASN A 11 6.60 12.63 -12.13
CA ASN A 11 7.47 13.03 -13.24
C ASN A 11 8.46 11.93 -13.67
N LYS A 12 8.83 11.01 -12.76
CA LYS A 12 9.60 9.81 -13.08
C LYS A 12 8.79 8.73 -13.81
N PHE A 13 7.46 8.72 -13.65
CA PHE A 13 6.54 7.77 -14.29
C PHE A 13 6.03 8.20 -15.67
N ASN A 14 6.31 9.43 -16.12
CA ASN A 14 5.78 9.99 -17.37
C ASN A 14 6.75 9.90 -18.57
N GLY A 15 7.81 9.09 -18.46
CA GLY A 15 8.84 8.88 -19.49
C GLY A 15 8.84 7.47 -20.12
N GLN A 16 9.76 7.23 -21.07
CA GLN A 16 9.91 5.97 -21.85
C GLN A 16 10.23 4.70 -21.02
N ASP A 17 10.37 4.80 -19.69
CA ASP A 17 10.79 3.71 -18.77
C ASP A 17 9.61 3.17 -17.93
N ILE A 18 8.53 2.74 -18.59
CA ILE A 18 7.34 2.16 -17.93
C ILE A 18 7.65 0.74 -17.36
N HIS A 19 8.82 0.17 -17.67
CA HIS A 19 9.25 -1.18 -17.29
C HIS A 19 10.25 -1.21 -16.11
N TRP A 20 9.90 -0.62 -14.96
CA TRP A 20 10.72 -0.76 -13.75
C TRP A 20 10.34 -2.00 -12.94
N LEU A 21 11.28 -2.94 -12.86
CA LEU A 21 11.22 -4.12 -11.99
C LEU A 21 11.01 -3.75 -10.51
N GLU A 22 11.47 -2.57 -10.11
CA GLU A 22 11.27 -1.96 -8.78
C GLU A 22 9.79 -1.67 -8.43
N ASN A 23 8.87 -1.76 -9.40
CA ASN A 23 7.42 -1.66 -9.21
C ASN A 23 6.71 -3.02 -9.34
N ILE A 24 7.46 -4.12 -9.45
CA ILE A 24 6.89 -5.46 -9.59
C ILE A 24 7.00 -6.20 -8.25
N LEU A 25 5.86 -6.70 -7.78
CA LEU A 25 5.75 -7.59 -6.63
C LEU A 25 5.11 -8.89 -7.08
N THR A 26 5.79 -10.00 -6.88
CA THR A 26 5.17 -11.33 -7.04
C THR A 26 4.52 -11.74 -5.75
N LEU A 27 3.20 -11.93 -5.77
CA LEU A 27 2.39 -12.25 -4.60
C LEU A 27 1.61 -13.54 -4.86
N SER A 28 1.28 -14.28 -3.80
CA SER A 28 0.35 -15.40 -3.93
C SER A 28 -1.03 -14.90 -4.41
N PRO A 29 -1.85 -15.73 -5.09
CA PRO A 29 -3.10 -15.26 -5.69
C PRO A 29 -4.05 -14.53 -4.72
N GLY A 30 -4.14 -15.00 -3.47
CA GLY A 30 -4.96 -14.37 -2.42
C GLY A 30 -4.41 -13.00 -2.00
N VAL A 31 -3.11 -12.90 -1.78
CA VAL A 31 -2.45 -11.63 -1.40
C VAL A 31 -2.49 -10.63 -2.56
N HIS A 32 -2.27 -11.10 -3.79
CA HIS A 32 -2.38 -10.28 -5.00
C HIS A 32 -3.79 -9.70 -5.16
N LYS A 33 -4.85 -10.50 -4.92
CA LYS A 33 -6.23 -10.03 -4.94
C LYS A 33 -6.45 -8.90 -3.93
N LEU A 34 -6.02 -9.10 -2.67
CA LEU A 34 -6.18 -8.10 -1.60
C LEU A 34 -5.36 -6.83 -1.86
N PHE A 35 -4.16 -6.97 -2.40
CA PHE A 35 -3.32 -5.85 -2.78
C PHE A 35 -4.00 -5.00 -3.87
N ASN A 36 -4.48 -5.62 -4.95
CA ASN A 36 -5.13 -4.90 -6.05
C ASN A 36 -6.48 -4.28 -5.68
N THR A 37 -7.21 -4.84 -4.72
CA THR A 37 -8.49 -4.28 -4.24
C THR A 37 -8.31 -3.24 -3.12
N LEU A 38 -7.08 -2.78 -2.89
CA LEU A 38 -6.73 -1.83 -1.84
C LEU A 38 -7.17 -2.29 -0.44
N GLN A 39 -7.18 -3.60 -0.19
CA GLN A 39 -7.53 -4.21 1.08
C GLN A 39 -6.30 -4.65 1.89
N LEU A 40 -5.11 -4.61 1.28
CA LEU A 40 -3.84 -4.95 1.92
C LEU A 40 -2.77 -3.93 1.53
N TYR A 41 -1.94 -3.53 2.49
CA TYR A 41 -0.77 -2.70 2.27
C TYR A 41 0.40 -3.10 3.20
N PHE A 42 1.59 -2.63 2.84
CA PHE A 42 2.82 -2.87 3.58
C PHE A 42 3.22 -1.60 4.33
N GLU A 43 3.23 -1.66 5.65
CA GLU A 43 3.61 -0.56 6.53
C GLU A 43 5.08 -0.67 6.92
N HIS A 44 5.86 0.38 6.65
CA HIS A 44 7.31 0.36 6.89
C HIS A 44 7.63 0.34 8.40
N MET A 45 8.47 -0.61 8.83
CA MET A 45 8.76 -0.84 10.26
C MET A 45 10.00 -0.11 10.79
N GLY A 46 10.61 0.76 9.98
CA GLY A 46 11.84 1.49 10.33
C GLY A 46 13.13 0.67 10.15
N ARG A 47 13.00 -0.63 9.85
CA ARG A 47 14.07 -1.53 9.43
C ARG A 47 14.13 -1.61 7.90
N GLU A 48 15.33 -1.78 7.36
CA GLU A 48 15.55 -1.80 5.91
C GLU A 48 14.74 -2.90 5.22
N ASN A 49 13.88 -2.51 4.28
CA ASN A 49 13.02 -3.41 3.51
C ASN A 49 12.13 -4.35 4.35
N THR A 50 11.86 -3.99 5.60
CA THR A 50 10.98 -4.74 6.51
C THR A 50 9.65 -4.02 6.69
N TYR A 51 8.56 -4.77 6.53
CA TYR A 51 7.21 -4.25 6.53
C TYR A 51 6.28 -5.10 7.38
N ASN A 52 5.38 -4.44 8.08
CA ASN A 52 4.19 -5.05 8.67
C ASN A 52 3.12 -5.18 7.58
N ILE A 53 2.48 -6.35 7.51
CA ILE A 53 1.42 -6.62 6.56
C ILE A 53 0.10 -6.23 7.21
N VAL A 54 -0.52 -5.19 6.68
CA VAL A 54 -1.79 -4.68 7.20
C VAL A 54 -2.90 -4.98 6.21
N CYS A 55 -3.90 -5.73 6.68
CA CYS A 55 -5.15 -5.90 5.95
C CYS A 55 -6.26 -5.05 6.59
N ILE A 56 -7.13 -4.55 5.73
CA ILE A 56 -8.24 -3.67 6.11
C ILE A 56 -9.44 -4.47 6.66
N GLN A 57 -9.58 -5.74 6.28
CA GLN A 57 -10.59 -6.64 6.85
C GLN A 57 -9.96 -7.55 7.91
N GLU A 58 -10.73 -7.88 8.95
CA GLU A 58 -10.25 -8.56 10.16
C GLU A 58 -9.81 -10.02 9.95
N SER A 59 -10.16 -10.65 8.82
CA SER A 59 -9.81 -12.05 8.55
C SER A 59 -8.36 -12.19 8.06
N ASN A 60 -7.40 -11.93 8.96
CA ASN A 60 -5.97 -12.17 8.77
C ASN A 60 -5.53 -13.58 9.18
N ALA A 61 -6.48 -14.49 9.39
CA ALA A 61 -6.21 -15.84 9.84
C ALA A 61 -5.29 -16.56 8.83
N GLY A 62 -4.01 -16.68 9.18
CA GLY A 62 -3.00 -17.39 8.40
C GLY A 62 -1.99 -16.51 7.63
N LEU A 63 -2.12 -15.18 7.62
CA LEU A 63 -1.13 -14.31 6.98
C LEU A 63 0.01 -13.98 7.95
N GLN A 64 1.25 -14.00 7.47
CA GLN A 64 2.39 -13.51 8.23
C GLN A 64 2.19 -12.03 8.54
N LYS A 65 2.55 -11.62 9.76
CA LYS A 65 2.41 -10.21 10.19
C LYS A 65 3.56 -9.34 9.69
N GLU A 66 4.74 -9.92 9.47
CA GLU A 66 5.94 -9.21 9.05
C GLU A 66 6.55 -9.89 7.83
N VAL A 67 7.07 -9.08 6.90
CA VAL A 67 7.85 -9.54 5.76
C VAL A 67 9.10 -8.66 5.62
N THR A 68 10.23 -9.29 5.32
CA THR A 68 11.45 -8.58 4.90
C THR A 68 11.75 -8.99 3.47
N PHE A 69 11.80 -8.02 2.56
CA PHE A 69 12.15 -8.31 1.18
C PHE A 69 13.67 -8.47 1.06
N THR A 70 14.08 -9.60 0.51
CA THR A 70 15.49 -9.92 0.25
C THR A 70 15.66 -10.29 -1.21
N THR A 71 16.84 -10.03 -1.75
CA THR A 71 17.20 -10.39 -3.11
C THR A 71 18.63 -10.94 -3.13
N PRO A 72 18.89 -12.03 -3.87
CA PRO A 72 20.25 -12.53 -4.04
C PRO A 72 21.10 -11.62 -4.94
N ASP A 73 20.48 -10.79 -5.79
CA ASP A 73 21.16 -9.86 -6.70
C ASP A 73 20.33 -8.60 -6.88
N ALA A 74 20.72 -7.52 -6.20
CA ALA A 74 20.02 -6.24 -6.28
C ALA A 74 20.14 -5.54 -7.65
N LYS A 75 21.11 -5.89 -8.50
CA LYS A 75 21.25 -5.32 -9.84
C LYS A 75 20.31 -5.98 -10.84
N LYS A 76 20.12 -7.29 -10.71
CA LYS A 76 19.27 -8.08 -11.60
C LYS A 76 17.82 -8.18 -11.13
N TYR A 77 17.61 -8.21 -9.82
CA TYR A 77 16.33 -8.33 -9.16
C TYR A 77 16.21 -7.25 -8.08
N PRO A 78 16.03 -5.98 -8.49
CA PRO A 78 15.93 -4.90 -7.55
C PRO A 78 14.68 -5.06 -6.68
N LEU A 79 14.78 -4.63 -5.42
CA LEU A 79 13.68 -4.73 -4.48
C LEU A 79 12.60 -3.68 -4.79
N PRO A 80 11.34 -3.92 -4.35
CA PRO A 80 10.28 -2.95 -4.48
C PRO A 80 10.68 -1.63 -3.81
N LEU A 81 10.51 -0.51 -4.52
CA LEU A 81 10.85 0.80 -3.96
C LEU A 81 9.93 1.12 -2.76
N PRO A 82 10.49 1.43 -1.56
CA PRO A 82 9.70 1.74 -0.37
C PRO A 82 8.70 2.88 -0.58
N LYS A 83 9.05 3.84 -1.45
CA LYS A 83 8.17 4.98 -1.81
C LYS A 83 6.90 4.54 -2.54
N LEU A 84 6.97 3.51 -3.38
CA LEU A 84 5.80 3.00 -4.12
C LEU A 84 4.86 2.25 -3.17
N LEU A 85 5.43 1.47 -2.26
CA LEU A 85 4.68 0.83 -1.18
C LEU A 85 3.96 1.86 -0.29
N ALA A 86 4.62 2.97 0.03
CA ALA A 86 4.00 4.07 0.78
C ALA A 86 2.86 4.76 0.03
N ILE A 87 2.99 4.95 -1.29
CA ILE A 87 1.91 5.47 -2.14
C ILE A 87 0.71 4.52 -2.10
N HIS A 88 0.94 3.22 -2.29
CA HIS A 88 -0.10 2.20 -2.21
C HIS A 88 -0.80 2.19 -0.85
N ALA A 89 -0.03 2.22 0.25
CA ALA A 89 -0.57 2.30 1.60
C ALA A 89 -1.46 3.54 1.80
N THR A 90 -1.01 4.70 1.29
CA THR A 90 -1.80 5.94 1.33
C THR A 90 -3.13 5.78 0.57
N CYS A 91 -3.10 5.18 -0.62
CA CYS A 91 -4.30 4.85 -1.39
C CYS A 91 -5.25 3.92 -0.63
N CYS A 92 -4.73 2.86 0.01
CA CYS A 92 -5.51 1.94 0.84
C CYS A 92 -6.19 2.67 2.01
N ILE A 93 -5.47 3.56 2.70
CA ILE A 93 -5.99 4.35 3.82
C ILE A 93 -7.11 5.29 3.33
N ILE A 94 -6.90 6.00 2.22
CA ILE A 94 -7.89 6.91 1.63
C ILE A 94 -9.12 6.13 1.15
N ALA A 95 -8.93 4.99 0.47
CA ALA A 95 -10.01 4.14 -0.01
C ALA A 95 -10.84 3.60 1.16
N ARG A 96 -10.20 3.17 2.25
CA ARG A 96 -10.88 2.75 3.48
C ARG A 96 -11.66 3.90 4.12
N ALA A 97 -11.04 5.07 4.30
CA ALA A 97 -11.71 6.23 4.86
C ALA A 97 -12.92 6.64 4.01
N SER A 98 -12.77 6.67 2.68
CA SER A 98 -13.85 6.98 1.74
C SER A 98 -14.96 5.92 1.78
N SER A 99 -14.59 4.64 1.88
CA SER A 99 -15.54 3.51 1.99
C SER A 99 -16.31 3.54 3.30
N ALA A 100 -15.66 3.96 4.40
CA ALA A 100 -16.30 4.16 5.69
C ALA A 100 -17.28 5.34 5.68
N ILE A 101 -17.04 6.36 4.85
CA ILE A 101 -17.96 7.49 4.68
C ILE A 101 -19.19 7.08 3.87
N VAL A 102 -19.02 6.35 2.75
CA VAL A 102 -20.18 5.92 1.93
C VAL A 102 -21.01 4.82 2.59
N ASN A 103 -20.40 3.92 3.37
CA ASN A 103 -21.13 2.97 4.23
C ASN A 103 -21.56 3.58 5.57
N GLY A 104 -21.12 4.80 5.87
CA GLY A 104 -21.27 5.50 7.15
C GLY A 104 -22.10 6.76 7.05
N LEU A 105 -23.16 6.75 6.25
CA LEU A 105 -24.25 7.74 6.33
C LEU A 105 -25.04 7.66 7.66
N CYS A 106 -24.47 7.04 8.71
CA CYS A 106 -25.11 6.89 10.01
C CYS A 106 -24.13 6.91 11.21
N VAL A 107 -23.02 7.67 11.22
CA VAL A 107 -22.30 7.94 12.49
C VAL A 107 -21.61 9.32 12.54
N PHE A 108 -22.22 10.37 11.99
CA PHE A 108 -21.90 11.75 12.41
C PHE A 108 -23.21 12.50 12.68
N GLY A 109 -23.95 11.98 13.66
CA GLY A 109 -25.19 12.56 14.16
C GLY A 109 -25.32 12.38 15.66
N SER A 110 -24.26 12.59 16.43
CA SER A 110 -24.34 12.65 17.91
C SER A 110 -23.03 13.12 18.54
N LYS A 111 -22.65 14.39 18.29
CA LYS A 111 -21.96 15.22 19.29
C LYS A 111 -21.92 16.69 18.84
N LEU A 112 -23.09 17.33 18.89
CA LEU A 112 -23.16 18.75 19.23
C LEU A 112 -24.06 18.86 20.46
N MET A 113 -23.45 18.73 21.62
CA MET A 113 -24.01 19.14 22.91
C MET A 113 -22.85 19.78 23.66
N LEU A 114 -22.71 21.08 23.45
CA LEU A 114 -22.49 22.14 24.43
C LEU A 114 -22.91 23.45 23.77
#